data_AF-B7ZCD3-F1
#
_entry.id   AF-B7ZCD3-F1
#
_cell.length_a   1.000
_cell.length_b   1.000
_cell.length_c   1.000
_cell.angle_alpha   90.00
_cell.angle_beta   90.00
_cell.angle_gamma   90.00
#
_symmetry.space_group_name_H-M   'P 1'
#
loop_
_entity.id
_entity.type
_entity.pdbx_description
1 polymer ?
#
loop_
_entity_poly.entity_id
_entity_poly.type
_entity_poly.pdbx_seq_one_letter_code
_entity_poly.pdbx_strand_id
1 'polypeptide(L)'
;MVVMLRYVWPLLLCSPCLLIQIPDEYKGHHVLEPPVITEQSPRRLVVFPTDDISLKCEARGRPQVEFRWTKDGIHFKPKEELG
;
A
#
# COMPACT_ATOMS: atom_id res chain seq x y z
N MET A 1 14.16 54.17 10.77
CA MET A 1 13.87 52.91 10.06
C MET A 1 14.98 51.86 10.25
N VAL A 2 15.50 51.66 11.47
CA VAL A 2 16.62 50.70 11.73
C VAL A 2 16.32 49.77 12.91
N VAL A 3 15.39 50.15 13.78
CA VAL A 3 15.06 49.38 14.99
C VAL A 3 14.13 48.20 14.67
N MET A 4 13.15 48.37 13.77
CA MET A 4 12.26 47.27 13.35
C MET A 4 13.01 46.13 12.63
N LEU A 5 14.08 46.42 11.89
CA LEU A 5 14.88 45.38 11.23
C LEU A 5 15.69 44.53 12.23
N ARG A 6 16.10 45.11 13.37
CA ARG A 6 16.94 44.45 14.38
C ARG A 6 16.18 43.47 15.27
N TYR A 7 14.87 43.65 15.44
CA TYR A 7 14.02 42.72 16.20
C TYR A 7 13.32 41.69 15.32
N VAL A 8 13.13 41.99 14.03
CA VAL A 8 12.48 41.08 13.07
C VAL A 8 13.47 39.99 12.59
N TRP A 9 14.76 40.32 12.46
CA TRP A 9 15.83 39.38 12.10
C TRP A 9 15.97 38.17 13.07
N PRO A 10 16.03 38.35 14.41
CA PRO A 10 16.10 37.22 15.34
C PRO A 10 14.79 36.42 15.43
N LEU A 11 13.62 37.03 15.15
CA LEU A 11 12.34 36.31 15.08
C LEU A 11 12.20 35.44 13.82
N LEU A 12 12.85 35.83 12.71
CA LEU A 12 12.90 35.03 11.47
C LEU A 12 13.91 33.86 11.54
N LEU A 13 14.97 33.97 12.34
CA LEU A 13 16.00 32.93 12.48
C LEU A 13 15.63 31.83 13.50
N CYS A 14 14.66 32.06 14.38
CA CYS A 14 14.21 31.12 15.40
C CYS A 14 12.89 30.43 15.00
N SER A 15 12.74 29.98 13.75
CA SER A 15 11.66 29.03 13.42
C SER A 15 12.05 27.64 13.92
N PRO A 16 11.48 27.13 15.03
CA PRO A 16 11.86 25.83 15.60
C PRO A 16 11.28 24.66 14.81
N CYS A 17 10.57 24.92 13.71
CA CYS A 17 9.75 23.93 13.01
C CYS A 17 10.54 23.00 12.08
N LEU A 18 11.84 23.24 11.86
CA LEU A 18 12.64 22.48 10.89
C LEU A 18 13.56 21.40 11.48
N LEU A 19 13.62 21.24 12.81
CA LEU A 19 14.65 20.39 13.43
C LEU A 19 14.24 18.93 13.71
N ILE A 20 13.06 18.48 13.24
CA ILE A 20 12.73 17.06 13.29
C ILE A 20 13.18 16.43 11.96
N GLN A 21 14.46 16.07 11.87
CA GLN A 21 14.95 15.17 10.83
C GLN A 21 14.88 13.75 11.39
N ILE A 22 13.95 12.94 10.87
CA ILE A 22 13.89 11.52 11.20
C ILE A 22 15.15 10.87 10.59
N PRO A 23 16.04 10.25 11.39
CA PRO A 23 17.23 9.58 10.87
C PRO A 23 16.85 8.47 9.87
N ASP A 24 17.58 8.30 8.77
CA ASP A 24 17.36 7.21 7.80
C ASP A 24 17.50 5.81 8.44
N GLU A 25 18.18 5.74 9.58
CA GLU A 25 18.32 4.54 10.42
C GLU A 25 16.99 4.09 11.05
N TYR A 26 16.00 4.97 11.17
CA TYR A 26 14.61 4.65 11.49
C TYR A 26 13.86 4.11 10.25
N LYS A 27 14.52 3.32 9.42
CA LYS A 27 13.85 2.41 8.47
C LYS A 27 13.04 1.44 9.31
N GLY A 28 11.74 1.72 9.42
CA GLY A 28 10.81 0.96 10.23
C GLY A 28 10.73 -0.50 9.78
N HIS A 29 11.64 -1.34 10.27
CA HIS A 29 11.66 -2.79 10.05
C HIS A 29 10.38 -3.46 10.58
N HIS A 30 9.58 -2.77 11.40
CA HIS A 30 8.33 -3.23 12.00
C HIS A 30 7.08 -2.41 11.60
N VAL A 31 7.13 -1.70 10.47
CA VAL A 31 5.92 -1.02 9.96
C VAL A 31 5.00 -2.07 9.37
N LEU A 32 3.83 -2.23 9.99
CA LEU A 32 2.73 -3.03 9.46
C LEU A 32 2.10 -2.27 8.30
N GLU A 33 1.92 -2.96 7.18
CA GLU A 33 1.33 -2.40 5.97
C GLU A 33 0.10 -3.24 5.63
N PRO A 34 -1.09 -2.61 5.50
CA PRO A 34 -2.28 -3.34 5.13
C PRO A 34 -2.12 -3.95 3.73
N PRO A 35 -2.84 -5.05 3.43
CA PRO A 35 -2.89 -5.60 2.08
C PRO A 35 -3.44 -4.58 1.07
N VAL A 36 -2.69 -4.33 0.00
CA VAL A 36 -3.08 -3.48 -1.13
C VAL A 36 -3.01 -4.31 -2.40
N ILE A 37 -4.12 -4.39 -3.14
CA ILE A 37 -4.19 -5.08 -4.43
C ILE A 37 -3.41 -4.25 -5.46
N THR A 38 -2.44 -4.86 -6.11
CA THR A 38 -1.58 -4.20 -7.11
C THR A 38 -1.84 -4.65 -8.54
N GLU A 39 -2.34 -5.86 -8.74
CA GLU A 39 -2.80 -6.32 -10.05
C GLU A 39 -4.05 -7.18 -9.88
N GLN A 40 -5.03 -7.02 -10.77
CA GLN A 40 -6.26 -7.80 -10.78
C GLN A 40 -6.78 -7.98 -12.19
N SER A 41 -7.44 -9.10 -12.45
CA SER A 41 -8.21 -9.28 -13.69
C SER A 41 -9.38 -8.29 -13.77
N PRO A 42 -9.87 -7.98 -15.00
CA PRO A 42 -11.06 -7.16 -15.17
C PRO A 42 -12.28 -7.75 -14.44
N ARG A 43 -13.18 -6.88 -13.99
CA ARG A 43 -14.42 -7.29 -13.29
C ARG A 43 -15.31 -8.22 -14.12
N ARG A 44 -15.24 -8.13 -15.44
CA ARG A 44 -15.99 -8.97 -16.37
C ARG A 44 -15.05 -9.45 -17.47
N LEU A 45 -15.04 -10.75 -17.69
CA LEU A 45 -14.34 -11.41 -18.78
C LEU A 45 -15.36 -12.20 -19.60
N VAL A 46 -15.23 -12.18 -20.93
CA VAL A 46 -16.02 -13.01 -21.84
C VAL A 46 -15.02 -13.86 -22.60
N VAL A 47 -15.19 -15.19 -22.55
CA VAL A 47 -14.21 -16.16 -23.07
C VAL A 47 -14.91 -17.25 -23.86
N PHE A 48 -14.19 -17.85 -24.80
CA PHE A 48 -14.72 -18.99 -25.54
C PHE A 48 -14.66 -20.26 -24.67
N PRO A 49 -15.55 -21.23 -24.87
CA PRO A 49 -15.59 -22.46 -24.06
C PRO A 49 -14.31 -23.30 -24.14
N THR A 50 -13.51 -23.12 -25.18
CA THR A 50 -12.25 -23.86 -25.41
C THR A 50 -11.02 -23.16 -24.84
N ASP A 51 -11.18 -21.93 -24.38
CA ASP A 51 -10.04 -21.12 -23.95
C ASP A 51 -9.81 -21.28 -22.45
N ASP A 52 -8.55 -21.51 -22.09
CA ASP A 52 -8.12 -21.45 -20.70
C ASP A 52 -8.02 -20.00 -20.24
N ILE A 53 -8.39 -19.75 -18.98
CA ILE A 53 -8.36 -18.41 -18.39
C ILE A 53 -7.52 -18.38 -17.13
N SER A 54 -6.85 -17.24 -16.90
CA SER A 54 -6.12 -16.96 -15.67
C SER A 54 -6.70 -15.72 -15.00
N LEU A 55 -7.28 -15.90 -13.82
CA LEU A 55 -7.71 -14.79 -12.97
C LEU A 55 -6.54 -14.33 -12.11
N LYS A 56 -6.08 -13.11 -12.34
CA LYS A 56 -4.96 -12.51 -11.62
C LYS A 56 -5.45 -11.81 -10.35
N CYS A 57 -4.70 -12.00 -9.27
CA CYS A 57 -4.84 -11.28 -8.02
C CYS A 57 -3.45 -11.18 -7.38
N GLU A 58 -2.87 -9.99 -7.43
CA GLU A 58 -1.61 -9.68 -6.77
C GLU A 58 -1.84 -8.63 -5.70
N ALA A 59 -1.24 -8.82 -4.54
CA ALA A 59 -1.34 -7.88 -3.43
C ALA A 59 -0.01 -7.77 -2.69
N ARG A 60 0.22 -6.62 -2.08
CA ARG A 60 1.39 -6.31 -1.25
C ARG A 60 0.93 -5.98 0.15
N GLY A 61 1.74 -6.29 1.16
CA GLY A 61 1.42 -6.00 2.56
C GLY A 61 2.47 -6.58 3.49
N ARG A 62 2.44 -6.14 4.75
CA ARG A 62 3.31 -6.63 5.83
C ARG A 62 2.45 -6.89 7.07
N PRO A 63 2.37 -8.13 7.59
CA PRO A 63 3.09 -9.34 7.16
C PRO A 63 2.66 -9.83 5.77
N GLN A 64 3.34 -10.85 5.26
CA GLN A 64 3.04 -11.43 3.95
C GLN A 64 1.55 -11.77 3.83
N VAL A 65 0.96 -11.38 2.70
CA VAL A 65 -0.48 -11.53 2.45
C VAL A 65 -0.83 -12.97 2.07
N GLU A 66 -2.06 -13.37 2.40
CA GLU A 66 -2.64 -14.65 2.02
C GLU A 66 -3.69 -14.45 0.93
N PHE A 67 -3.76 -15.40 0.00
CA PHE A 67 -4.70 -15.36 -1.12
C PHE A 67 -5.76 -16.44 -0.95
N ARG A 68 -7.01 -16.07 -1.23
CA ARG A 68 -8.16 -16.99 -1.25
C ARG A 68 -9.05 -16.65 -2.43
N TRP A 69 -9.69 -17.66 -2.98
CA TRP A 69 -10.67 -17.51 -4.05
C TRP A 69 -12.05 -17.92 -3.58
N THR A 70 -13.05 -17.30 -4.18
CA THR A 70 -14.46 -17.66 -4.02
C THR A 70 -15.09 -17.83 -5.39
N LYS A 71 -15.90 -18.87 -5.55
CA LYS A 71 -16.75 -19.09 -6.72
C LYS A 71 -18.19 -18.99 -6.26
N ASP A 72 -18.96 -18.08 -6.88
CA ASP A 72 -20.38 -17.87 -6.56
C ASP A 72 -20.67 -17.61 -5.07
N GLY A 73 -19.78 -16.88 -4.40
CA GLY A 73 -19.88 -16.57 -2.97
C GLY A 73 -19.42 -17.69 -2.02
N ILE A 74 -19.03 -18.85 -2.55
CA ILE A 74 -18.54 -20.00 -1.78
C ILE A 74 -17.02 -20.07 -1.87
N HIS A 75 -16.34 -20.41 -0.78
CA HIS A 75 -14.89 -20.55 -0.77
C HIS A 75 -14.44 -21.66 -1.74
N PHE A 76 -13.62 -21.29 -2.72
CA PHE A 76 -13.11 -22.22 -3.71
C PHE A 76 -11.87 -22.93 -3.17
N LYS A 77 -11.96 -24.26 -3.04
CA LYS A 77 -10.86 -25.12 -2.61
C LYS A 77 -10.49 -26.09 -3.74
N PRO A 78 -9.33 -25.93 -4.39
CA PRO A 78 -8.95 -26.74 -5.55
C PRO A 78 -8.94 -28.25 -5.32
N LYS A 79 -8.76 -28.70 -4.08
CA LYS A 79 -8.63 -30.14 -3.73
C LYS A 79 -9.96 -30.85 -3.48
N GLU A 80 -11.04 -30.10 -3.30
CA GLU A 80 -12.34 -30.63 -2.87
C GLU A 80 -13.30 -30.80 -4.06
N GLU A 81 -13.03 -30.11 -5.16
CA GLU A 81 -13.73 -30.23 -6.44
C GLU A 81 -13.17 -31.44 -7.21
N LEU A 82 -13.59 -32.65 -6.84
CA LEU A 82 -13.35 -33.87 -7.62
C LEU A 82 -14.31 -33.88 -8.81
N GLY A 83 -13.94 -33.15 -9.87
CA GLY A 83 -14.56 -33.28 -11.20
C GLY A 83 -14.03 -34.49 -11.94
#